data_AF-A0AAU0MSS1-F1
#
_entry.id   AF-A0AAU0MSS1-F1
#
_cell.length_a   1.000
_cell.length_b   1.000
_cell.length_c   1.000
_cell.angle_alpha   90.00
_cell.angle_beta   90.00
_cell.angle_gamma   90.00
#
_symmetry.space_group_name_H-M   'P 1'
#
loop_
_entity.id
_entity.type
_entity.pdbx_description
1 polymer ?
#
loop_
_entity_poly.entity_id
_entity_poly.type
_entity_poly.pdbx_seq_one_letter_code
_entity_poly.pdbx_strand_id
1 'polypeptide(L)'
;MTRATGIFALLAGSLLAACGGAGPVEPPESAIGLDAELARVSALAASCSGCHAVSGGAIVDLSDYTEAKLKAALETYRTDMDGTTVMHRLARGYSEEEIAAIASYLGAGTQ
;
A
#
# COMPACT_ATOMS: atom_id res chain seq x y z
N MET A 1 19.82 30.57 73.04
CA MET A 1 18.55 30.35 72.31
C MET A 1 18.81 29.25 71.28
N THR A 2 19.04 28.00 71.68
CA THR A 2 18.09 26.94 72.08
C THR A 2 17.62 26.08 70.89
N ARG A 3 18.28 24.92 70.74
CA ARG A 3 17.77 23.60 70.31
C ARG A 3 17.34 23.42 68.84
N ALA A 4 17.47 22.27 68.18
CA ALA A 4 17.83 20.92 68.63
C ALA A 4 18.41 20.10 67.46
N THR A 5 19.40 19.29 67.81
CA THR A 5 19.83 18.05 67.17
C THR A 5 18.66 17.07 67.05
N GLY A 6 18.58 16.36 65.92
CA GLY A 6 17.62 15.27 65.69
C GLY A 6 18.15 14.28 64.66
N ILE A 7 19.04 13.40 65.11
CA ILE A 7 19.39 12.15 64.43
C ILE A 7 18.23 11.18 64.70
N PHE A 8 17.51 10.77 63.67
CA PHE A 8 16.66 9.59 63.72
C PHE A 8 17.17 8.58 62.71
N ALA A 9 17.60 7.44 63.26
CA ALA A 9 18.22 6.35 62.57
C ALA A 9 17.20 5.46 61.86
N LEU A 10 17.67 4.84 60.77
CA LEU A 10 17.35 3.50 60.26
C LEU A 10 15.90 3.19 59.90
N LEU A 11 15.68 2.86 58.61
CA LEU A 11 15.13 1.57 58.22
C LEU A 11 15.48 1.27 56.77
N ALA A 12 16.13 0.12 56.59
CA ALA A 12 16.41 -0.51 55.32
C ALA A 12 15.11 -0.87 54.59
N GLY A 13 15.12 -0.72 53.27
CA GLY A 13 14.02 -1.10 52.38
C GLY A 13 14.52 -1.18 50.94
N SER A 14 15.26 -2.23 50.63
CA SER A 14 15.63 -2.60 49.28
C SER A 14 14.41 -3.16 48.52
N LEU A 15 14.48 -3.03 47.18
CA LEU A 15 13.59 -3.57 46.14
C LEU A 15 12.28 -2.79 45.89
N LEU A 16 12.20 -2.13 44.72
CA LEU A 16 11.35 -2.64 43.64
C LEU A 16 11.74 -2.01 42.28
N ALA A 17 12.07 -2.89 41.34
CA ALA A 17 11.86 -2.80 39.89
C ALA A 17 12.46 -1.58 39.14
N ALA A 18 13.72 -1.72 38.73
CA ALA A 18 14.18 -1.09 37.49
C ALA A 18 13.32 -1.62 36.33
N CYS A 19 12.60 -0.73 35.64
CA CYS A 19 11.87 -1.07 34.43
C CYS A 19 12.85 -1.67 33.41
N GLY A 20 12.65 -2.94 33.10
CA GLY A 20 13.38 -3.65 32.07
C GLY A 20 13.23 -2.95 30.72
N GLY A 21 14.35 -2.90 29.99
CA GLY A 21 14.41 -2.34 28.65
C GLY A 21 13.43 -3.03 27.71
N ALA A 22 12.57 -2.23 27.11
CA ALA A 22 12.16 -2.43 25.74
C ALA A 22 13.04 -1.50 24.90
N GLY A 23 14.10 -2.03 24.30
CA GLY A 23 14.65 -1.39 23.11
C GLY A 23 13.54 -1.34 22.04
N PRO A 24 13.54 -0.37 21.12
CA PRO A 24 12.61 -0.39 20.00
C PRO A 24 12.73 -1.73 19.28
N VAL A 25 11.69 -2.55 19.37
CA VAL A 25 11.53 -3.70 18.48
C VAL A 25 11.10 -3.09 17.17
N GLU A 26 12.05 -2.88 16.26
CA GLU A 26 11.75 -2.48 14.90
C GLU A 26 10.90 -3.61 14.27
N PRO A 27 9.64 -3.33 13.86
CA PRO A 27 8.87 -4.30 13.13
C PRO A 27 9.60 -4.61 11.82
N PRO A 28 9.47 -5.83 11.27
CA PRO A 28 10.09 -6.16 9.99
C PRO A 28 9.60 -5.18 8.91
N GLU A 29 10.47 -4.27 8.49
CA GLU A 29 10.21 -3.23 7.49
C GLU A 29 9.72 -3.79 6.14
N SER A 30 9.86 -5.10 5.90
CA SER A 30 9.54 -5.75 4.64
C SER A 30 8.11 -6.29 4.49
N ALA A 31 7.39 -6.58 5.58
CA ALA A 31 6.05 -7.16 5.49
C ALA A 31 4.95 -6.10 5.28
N ILE A 32 5.08 -4.94 5.93
CA ILE A 32 4.08 -3.87 5.86
C ILE A 32 4.03 -3.25 4.44
N GLY A 33 5.16 -3.26 3.72
CA GLY A 33 5.26 -2.67 2.39
C GLY A 33 4.51 -3.45 1.31
N LEU A 34 4.53 -4.78 1.36
CA LEU A 34 3.88 -5.62 0.35
C LEU A 34 2.35 -5.56 0.47
N ASP A 35 1.82 -5.63 1.70
CA ASP A 35 0.38 -5.55 1.94
C ASP A 35 -0.18 -4.16 1.57
N ALA A 36 0.55 -3.10 1.91
CA ALA A 36 0.18 -1.74 1.53
C ALA A 36 0.21 -1.52 0.02
N GLU A 37 1.15 -2.14 -0.70
CA GLU A 37 1.23 -2.06 -2.15
C GLU A 37 0.10 -2.84 -2.82
N LEU A 38 -0.18 -4.07 -2.37
CA LEU A 38 -1.31 -4.85 -2.89
C LEU A 38 -2.64 -4.13 -2.63
N ALA A 39 -2.81 -3.51 -1.46
CA ALA A 39 -3.97 -2.68 -1.14
C ALA A 39 -4.10 -1.46 -2.07
N ARG A 40 -2.99 -0.80 -2.41
CA ARG A 40 -2.99 0.31 -3.38
C ARG A 40 -3.35 -0.16 -4.79
N VAL A 41 -2.69 -1.21 -5.27
CA VAL A 41 -2.89 -1.74 -6.63
C VAL A 41 -4.31 -2.27 -6.81
N SER A 42 -4.85 -2.98 -5.82
CA SER A 42 -6.25 -3.44 -5.85
C SER A 42 -7.24 -2.27 -5.86
N ALA A 43 -6.98 -1.20 -5.10
CA ALA A 43 -7.83 0.00 -5.13
C ALA A 43 -7.78 0.72 -6.49
N LEU A 44 -6.59 0.79 -7.12
CA LEU A 44 -6.43 1.31 -8.49
C LEU A 44 -7.21 0.44 -9.49
N ALA A 45 -7.00 -0.88 -9.45
CA ALA A 45 -7.64 -1.84 -10.35
C ALA A 45 -9.17 -1.88 -10.19
N ALA A 46 -9.69 -1.71 -8.96
CA ALA A 46 -11.12 -1.65 -8.71
C ALA A 46 -11.81 -0.52 -9.48
N SER A 47 -11.10 0.59 -9.72
CA SER A 47 -11.63 1.73 -10.47
C SER A 47 -11.90 1.40 -11.95
N CYS A 48 -11.22 0.40 -12.51
CA CYS A 48 -11.41 -0.06 -13.89
C CYS A 48 -12.81 -0.64 -14.13
N SER A 49 -13.36 -1.32 -13.10
CA SER A 49 -14.68 -1.96 -13.16
C SER A 49 -15.83 -0.98 -13.41
N GLY A 50 -15.65 0.31 -13.07
CA GLY A 50 -16.67 1.34 -13.31
C GLY A 50 -17.04 1.55 -14.79
N CYS A 51 -16.16 1.14 -15.72
CA CYS A 51 -16.42 1.16 -17.16
C CYS A 51 -16.37 -0.22 -17.80
N HIS A 52 -15.55 -1.14 -17.28
CA HIS A 52 -15.23 -2.41 -17.94
C HIS A 52 -15.97 -3.65 -17.41
N ALA A 53 -16.86 -3.51 -16.42
CA ALA A 53 -17.52 -4.66 -15.79
C ALA A 53 -18.64 -5.32 -16.62
N VAL A 54 -19.09 -4.71 -17.71
CA VAL A 54 -20.23 -5.22 -18.51
C VAL A 54 -19.72 -5.94 -19.75
N SER A 55 -19.77 -7.27 -19.72
CA SER A 55 -19.45 -8.11 -20.88
C SER A 55 -20.40 -7.85 -22.06
N GLY A 56 -19.85 -7.84 -23.28
CA GLY A 56 -20.64 -7.65 -24.52
C GLY A 56 -21.18 -6.23 -24.74
N GLY A 57 -20.74 -5.26 -23.93
CA GLY A 57 -21.08 -3.84 -24.09
C GLY A 57 -20.22 -3.12 -25.15
N ALA A 58 -20.40 -1.80 -25.23
CA ALA A 58 -19.58 -0.94 -26.10
C ALA A 58 -18.13 -0.78 -25.60
N ILE A 59 -17.88 -1.05 -24.31
CA ILE A 59 -16.57 -1.08 -23.68
C ILE A 59 -16.15 -2.53 -23.53
N VAL A 60 -14.88 -2.83 -23.82
CA VAL A 60 -14.34 -4.18 -23.75
C VAL A 60 -14.39 -4.74 -22.34
N ASP A 61 -14.62 -6.04 -22.23
CA ASP A 61 -14.47 -6.78 -20.98
C ASP A 61 -12.96 -7.04 -20.73
N LEU A 62 -12.48 -6.71 -19.54
CA LEU A 62 -11.07 -6.92 -19.20
C LEU A 62 -10.75 -8.36 -18.81
N SER A 63 -11.76 -9.18 -18.50
CA SER A 63 -11.57 -10.62 -18.20
C SER A 63 -11.02 -11.41 -19.39
N ASP A 64 -11.19 -10.90 -20.62
CA ASP A 64 -10.66 -11.48 -21.86
C ASP A 64 -9.17 -11.16 -22.10
N TYR A 65 -8.56 -10.31 -21.27
CA TYR A 65 -7.20 -9.84 -21.47
C TYR A 65 -6.22 -10.52 -20.51
N THR A 66 -5.12 -11.02 -21.06
CA THR A 66 -3.98 -11.48 -20.26
C THR A 66 -3.21 -10.28 -19.69
N GLU A 67 -2.43 -10.50 -18.63
CA GLU A 67 -1.52 -9.49 -18.07
C GLU A 67 -0.69 -8.80 -19.17
N ALA A 68 -0.06 -9.57 -20.06
CA ALA A 68 0.76 -9.03 -21.14
C ALA A 68 -0.04 -8.14 -22.11
N LYS A 69 -1.29 -8.52 -22.43
CA LYS A 69 -2.16 -7.71 -23.30
C LYS A 69 -2.62 -6.44 -22.60
N LEU A 70 -2.95 -6.51 -21.31
CA LEU A 70 -3.32 -5.35 -20.51
C LEU A 70 -2.18 -4.34 -20.43
N LYS A 71 -0.97 -4.81 -20.10
CA LYS A 71 0.22 -3.98 -20.04
C LYS A 71 0.48 -3.26 -21.36
N ALA A 72 0.52 -4.00 -22.46
CA ALA A 72 0.76 -3.43 -23.78
C ALA A 72 -0.32 -2.39 -24.18
N ALA A 73 -1.59 -2.66 -23.88
CA ALA A 73 -2.68 -1.73 -24.15
C ALA A 73 -2.56 -0.44 -23.32
N LEU A 74 -2.29 -0.56 -22.02
CA LEU A 74 -2.10 0.60 -21.13
C LEU A 74 -0.88 1.44 -21.54
N GLU A 75 0.23 0.81 -21.92
CA GLU A 75 1.42 1.51 -22.45
C GLU A 75 1.12 2.24 -23.76
N THR A 76 0.35 1.60 -24.66
CA THR A 76 -0.12 2.24 -25.90
C THR A 76 -0.94 3.47 -25.58
N TYR A 77 -1.94 3.36 -24.70
CA TYR A 77 -2.77 4.51 -24.32
C TYR A 77 -1.95 5.60 -23.61
N ARG A 78 -0.98 5.25 -22.77
CA ARG A 78 -0.13 6.22 -22.06
C ARG A 78 0.75 7.02 -23.03
N THR A 79 1.25 6.38 -24.09
CA THR A 79 2.28 6.97 -24.97
C THR A 79 1.74 7.54 -26.29
N ASP A 80 0.46 7.30 -26.61
CA ASP A 80 -0.21 7.84 -27.80
C ASP A 80 -0.25 9.38 -27.76
N MET A 81 0.61 10.04 -28.54
CA MET A 81 0.74 11.51 -28.54
C MET A 81 -0.52 12.21 -29.07
N ASP A 82 -1.29 11.53 -29.91
CA ASP A 82 -2.51 12.04 -30.55
C ASP A 82 -3.78 11.43 -29.92
N GLY A 83 -3.63 10.78 -28.76
CA GLY A 83 -4.70 10.04 -28.09
C GLY A 83 -5.87 10.92 -27.66
N THR A 84 -7.06 10.63 -28.19
CA THR A 84 -8.30 11.35 -27.85
C THR A 84 -9.25 10.54 -26.96
N THR A 85 -8.89 9.29 -26.65
CA THR A 85 -9.74 8.38 -25.88
C THR A 85 -9.76 8.73 -24.40
N VAL A 86 -10.81 8.29 -23.69
CA VAL A 86 -10.84 8.35 -22.22
C VAL A 86 -9.66 7.56 -21.63
N MET A 87 -9.32 6.41 -22.23
CA MET A 87 -8.20 5.60 -21.77
C MET A 87 -6.85 6.30 -21.92
N HIS A 88 -6.61 7.06 -22.99
CA HIS A 88 -5.40 7.87 -23.11
C HIS A 88 -5.26 8.86 -21.94
N ARG A 89 -6.36 9.55 -21.60
CA ARG A 89 -6.37 10.49 -20.46
C ARG A 89 -6.09 9.79 -19.13
N LEU A 90 -6.64 8.60 -18.91
CA LEU A 90 -6.44 7.83 -17.67
C LEU A 90 -5.03 7.23 -17.60
N ALA A 91 -4.56 6.58 -18.66
CA ALA A 91 -3.30 5.84 -18.68
C ALA A 91 -2.06 6.72 -18.48
N ARG A 92 -2.12 8.00 -18.88
CA ARG A 92 -1.05 8.97 -18.58
C ARG A 92 -0.90 9.34 -17.11
N GLY A 93 -1.89 9.03 -16.29
CA GLY A 93 -1.83 9.21 -14.85
C GLY A 93 -1.06 8.11 -14.12
N TYR A 94 -0.74 7.00 -14.80
CA TYR A 94 -0.06 5.85 -14.19
C TYR A 94 1.43 5.82 -14.55
N SER A 95 2.25 5.43 -13.59
CA SER A 95 3.67 5.10 -13.82
C SER A 95 3.83 3.76 -14.56
N GLU A 96 5.06 3.44 -14.98
CA GLU A 96 5.38 2.13 -15.57
C GLU A 96 5.17 0.99 -14.59
N GLU A 97 5.56 1.22 -13.33
CA GLU A 97 5.40 0.29 -12.22
C GLU A 97 3.92 0.07 -11.91
N GLU A 98 3.12 1.14 -11.87
CA GLU A 98 1.67 1.04 -11.66
C GLU A 98 0.99 0.31 -12.82
N ILE A 99 1.36 0.59 -14.08
CA ILE A 99 0.83 -0.13 -15.24
C ILE A 99 1.14 -1.62 -15.14
N ALA A 100 2.38 -1.99 -14.78
CA ALA A 100 2.76 -3.38 -14.60
C ALA A 100 1.97 -4.04 -13.46
N ALA A 101 1.80 -3.34 -12.33
CA ALA A 101 1.07 -3.85 -11.18
C ALA A 101 -0.43 -4.03 -11.47
N ILE A 102 -1.07 -3.05 -12.13
CA ILE A 102 -2.48 -3.12 -12.56
C ILE A 102 -2.67 -4.27 -13.54
N ALA A 103 -1.79 -4.40 -14.54
CA ALA A 103 -1.87 -5.46 -15.53
C ALA A 103 -1.70 -6.84 -14.88
N SER A 104 -0.79 -6.98 -13.92
CA SER A 104 -0.60 -8.23 -13.20
C SER A 104 -1.80 -8.57 -12.32
N TYR A 105 -2.34 -7.59 -11.59
CA TYR A 105 -3.52 -7.78 -10.75
C TYR A 105 -4.75 -8.21 -11.56
N LEU A 106 -5.07 -7.47 -12.63
CA LEU A 106 -6.25 -7.73 -13.47
C LEU A 106 -6.06 -8.96 -14.37
N GLY A 107 -4.83 -9.25 -14.81
CA GLY A 107 -4.53 -10.41 -15.66
C GLY A 107 -4.40 -11.72 -14.89
N ALA A 108 -4.12 -11.67 -13.59
CA ALA A 108 -4.13 -12.84 -12.69
C ALA A 108 -5.57 -13.24 -12.32
N GLY A 109 -6.48 -12.25 -12.24
CA GLY A 109 -7.90 -12.47 -12.09
C GLY A 109 -8.57 -12.70 -13.45
N THR A 110 -8.80 -13.94 -13.83
CA THR A 110 -9.99 -14.24 -14.63
C THR A 110 -11.18 -14.00 -13.71
N GLN A 111 -11.65 -12.75 -13.66
CA GLN A 111 -12.77 -12.27 -12.83
C GLN A 111 -14.11 -12.66 -13.43
#